data_AF-A0A842NUM6-F1
#
_entry.id   AF-A0A842NUM6-F1
#
_cell.length_a   1.000
_cell.length_b   1.000
_cell.length_c   1.000
_cell.angle_alpha   90.00
_cell.angle_beta   90.00
_cell.angle_gamma   90.00
#
_symmetry.space_group_name_H-M   'P 1'
#
loop_
_entity.id
_entity.type
_entity.pdbx_description
1 polymer ?
#
loop_
_entity_poly.entity_id
_entity_poly.type
_entity_poly.pdbx_seq_one_letter_code
_entity_poly.pdbx_strand_id
1 'polypeptide(L)' 'GKKIAPGESALKFGCPSCGAVTIWRCEKCRLFGREYTCPACGFKGP' A
#
# COMPACT_ATOMS: atom_id res chain seq x y z
N GLY A 1 -4.69 -4.42 14.95
CA GLY A 1 -4.28 -4.41 13.53
C GLY A 1 -4.41 -5.81 12.96
N LYS A 2 -5.16 -5.99 11.87
CA LYS A 2 -5.25 -7.31 11.19
C LYS A 2 -3.89 -7.63 10.58
N LYS A 3 -3.27 -8.70 11.08
CA LYS A 3 -2.02 -9.26 10.53
C LYS A 3 -2.35 -9.80 9.13
N ILE A 4 -1.54 -9.41 8.15
CA ILE A 4 -1.62 -9.94 6.79
C ILE A 4 -1.31 -11.43 6.91
N ALA A 5 -2.26 -12.29 6.55
CA ALA A 5 -2.08 -13.74 6.65
C ALA A 5 -0.97 -14.19 5.68
N PRO A 6 -0.19 -15.25 6.00
CA PRO A 6 0.91 -15.77 5.17
C PRO A 6 0.41 -16.53 3.92
N GLY A 7 -0.45 -15.87 3.15
CA GLY A 7 -1.14 -16.36 1.95
C GLY A 7 -1.96 -15.26 1.25
N GLU A 8 -2.07 -14.06 1.83
CA GLU A 8 -2.53 -12.89 1.07
C GLU A 8 -1.37 -12.32 0.25
N SER A 9 -1.58 -12.19 -1.06
CA SER A 9 -0.67 -11.52 -1.99
C SER A 9 -0.47 -10.06 -1.55
N ALA A 10 0.50 -9.82 -0.69
CA ALA A 10 0.86 -8.49 -0.23
C ALA A 10 1.86 -7.89 -1.22
N LEU A 11 1.45 -6.85 -1.93
CA LEU A 11 2.34 -6.14 -2.82
C LEU A 11 3.16 -5.13 -2.01
N LYS A 12 4.48 -5.28 -2.04
CA LYS A 12 5.42 -4.23 -1.61
C LYS A 12 5.78 -3.41 -2.84
N PHE A 13 5.51 -2.12 -2.85
CA PHE A 13 5.98 -1.23 -3.91
C PHE A 13 6.50 0.08 -3.32
N GLY A 14 7.48 0.67 -3.98
CA GLY A 14 7.95 2.01 -3.64
C GLY A 14 6.92 3.04 -4.05
N CYS A 15 6.74 4.09 -3.24
CA CYS A 15 5.87 5.20 -3.63
C CYS A 15 6.33 5.81 -4.98
N PRO A 16 5.46 5.90 -6.01
CA PRO A 16 5.84 6.41 -7.33
C PRO A 16 6.18 7.90 -7.34
N SER A 17 5.79 8.64 -6.30
CA SER A 17 6.01 10.09 -6.21
C SER A 17 7.31 10.46 -5.49
N CYS A 18 7.72 9.70 -4.47
CA CYS A 18 8.93 10.03 -3.68
C CYS A 18 9.97 8.92 -3.62
N GLY A 19 9.63 7.67 -3.92
CA GLY A 19 10.54 6.50 -3.86
C GLY A 19 11.08 6.16 -2.46
N ALA A 20 10.96 7.05 -1.48
CA ALA A 20 11.56 6.93 -0.15
C ALA A 20 10.78 6.02 0.80
N VAL A 21 9.49 5.78 0.52
CA VAL A 21 8.62 4.96 1.37
C VAL A 21 8.22 3.68 0.64
N THR A 22 8.41 2.55 1.31
CA THR A 22 7.87 1.26 0.88
C THR A 22 6.44 1.12 1.38
N ILE A 23 5.50 1.03 0.44
CA ILE A 23 4.08 0.87 0.74
C ILE A 23 3.73 -0.61 0.70
N TRP A 24 3.03 -1.05 1.74
CA TRP A 24 2.53 -2.41 1.89
C TRP A 24 1.03 -2.43 1.75
N ARG A 25 0.53 -3.12 0.71
CA ARG A 25 -0.91 -3.26 0.51
C ARG A 25 -1.31 -4.69 0.31
N CYS A 26 -2.40 -5.05 0.98
CA CYS A 26 -3.06 -6.33 0.81
C CYS A 26 -3.75 -6.38 -0.56
N GLU A 27 -3.85 -7.56 -1.19
CA GLU A 27 -4.54 -7.74 -2.46
C GLU A 27 -5.96 -7.17 -2.42
N LYS A 28 -6.71 -7.44 -1.33
CA LYS A 28 -8.05 -6.87 -1.12
C LYS A 28 -8.02 -5.35 -1.11
N CYS A 29 -7.02 -4.74 -0.46
CA CYS A 29 -6.88 -3.29 -0.38
C CYS A 29 -6.75 -2.66 -1.78
N ARG A 30 -6.05 -3.36 -2.69
CA ARG A 30 -5.93 -3.00 -4.11
C ARG A 30 -7.21 -3.29 -4.89
N LEU A 31 -7.84 -4.43 -4.67
CA LEU A 31 -9.10 -4.84 -5.35
C LEU A 31 -10.24 -3.85 -5.04
N PHE A 32 -10.31 -3.40 -3.79
CA PHE A 32 -11.28 -2.41 -3.33
C PHE A 32 -10.84 -0.96 -3.59
N GLY A 33 -9.65 -0.73 -4.18
CA GLY A 33 -9.12 0.61 -4.45
C GLY A 33 -9.14 1.52 -3.23
N ARG A 34 -8.82 0.97 -2.04
CA ARG A 34 -8.90 1.73 -0.80
C ARG A 34 -7.87 2.84 -0.85
N GLU A 35 -8.27 4.10 -0.76
CA GLU A 35 -7.31 5.20 -0.67
C GLU A 35 -6.19 4.94 0.35
N TYR A 36 -4.94 5.08 -0.09
CA TYR A 36 -3.77 5.14 0.77
C TYR A 36 -3.10 6.48 0.64
N THR A 37 -2.60 6.98 1.77
CA THR A 37 -1.80 8.20 1.79
C THR A 37 -0.35 7.83 2.05
N CYS A 38 0.55 8.26 1.18
CA CYS A 38 1.98 8.15 1.42
C CYS A 38 2.39 9.14 2.53
N PRO A 39 3.06 8.70 3.61
CA PRO A 39 3.46 9.59 4.71
C PRO A 39 4.59 10.55 4.35
N ALA A 40 5.34 10.31 3.27
CA ALA A 40 6.47 11.17 2.89
C ALA A 40 6.07 12.34 1.98
N CYS A 41 5.16 12.13 1.03
CA CYS A 41 4.76 13.16 0.06
C CYS A 41 3.27 13.51 0.09
N GLY A 42 2.46 12.81 0.90
CA GLY A 42 1.01 13.01 0.94
C GLY A 42 0.27 12.45 -0.29
N PHE A 43 0.95 11.70 -1.16
CA PHE A 43 0.33 11.11 -2.34
C PHE A 43 -0.82 10.19 -1.96
N LYS A 44 -2.03 10.51 -2.44
CA LYS A 44 -3.23 9.69 -2.28
C LYS A 44 -3.47 8.88 -3.55
N GLY A 45 -3.31 7.57 -3.44
CA GLY A 45 -3.61 6.62 -4.52
C GLY A 45 -4.65 5.59 -4.11
N PRO A 46 -5.34 4.94 -5.07
CA PRO A 46 -6.23 3.81 -4.80
C PRO A 46 -5.48 2.51 -4.46
#